data_AF-Q58675-F1
#
_entry.id   AF-Q58675-F1
#
_cell.length_a   1.000
_cell.length_b   1.000
_cell.length_c   1.000
_cell.angle_alpha   90.00
_cell.angle_beta   90.00
_cell.angle_gamma   90.00
#
_symmetry.space_group_name_H-M   'P 1'
#
loop_
_entity.id
_entity.type
_entity.pdbx_description
1 polymer ?
#
loop_
_entity_poly.entity_id
_entity_poly.type
_entity_poly.pdbx_seq_one_letter_code
_entity_poly.pdbx_strand_id
1 'polypeptide(L)'
;MVILMDKRFIELIKKGWKLKNEENKATYIDEVFLGAIITTLTDNGYVLMDIASNGNFHYFMFEHLESWDRIKIVAEVLPHSLTDVKVIGARMFIEFSYGVMIKGIPPSLFGLGLKGYLSQMLSNIGSIRYEYDGYYTFVNCATYLLINDYIDFDTLTIDWEKLNNDINAIISSLAKYLEIHKKVE
;
A
#
# COMPACT_ATOMS: atom_id res chain seq x y z
N MET A 1 -35.94 -5.16 40.58
CA MET A 1 -34.99 -4.28 41.29
C MET A 1 -34.15 -3.57 40.24
N VAL A 2 -34.54 -2.35 39.86
CA VAL A 2 -33.69 -1.50 38.99
C VAL A 2 -32.60 -0.97 39.89
N ILE A 3 -31.38 -1.50 39.75
CA ILE A 3 -30.21 -0.93 40.41
C ILE A 3 -30.07 0.47 39.83
N LEU A 4 -30.37 1.50 40.62
CA LEU A 4 -30.03 2.89 40.32
C LEU A 4 -28.50 2.98 40.34
N MET A 5 -27.86 2.57 39.23
CA MET A 5 -26.43 2.78 39.04
C MET A 5 -26.16 4.28 39.16
N ASP A 6 -25.16 4.61 39.97
CA ASP A 6 -24.67 5.98 40.12
C ASP A 6 -24.41 6.59 38.72
N LYS A 7 -24.95 7.80 38.48
CA LYS A 7 -24.75 8.51 37.22
C LYS A 7 -23.26 8.61 36.85
N ARG A 8 -22.40 8.80 37.85
CA ARG A 8 -20.95 8.86 37.67
C ARG A 8 -20.38 7.53 37.20
N PHE A 9 -20.88 6.41 37.73
CA PHE A 9 -20.47 5.09 37.29
C PHE A 9 -20.90 4.84 35.83
N ILE A 10 -22.13 5.21 35.46
CA ILE A 10 -22.61 5.12 34.07
C ILE A 10 -21.70 5.94 33.12
N GLU A 11 -21.30 7.15 33.50
CA GLU A 11 -20.38 7.99 32.71
C GLU A 11 -19.00 7.33 32.54
N LEU A 12 -18.44 6.73 33.59
CA LEU A 12 -17.16 6.04 33.52
C LEU A 12 -17.24 4.83 32.60
N ILE A 13 -18.31 4.04 32.67
CA ILE A 13 -18.54 2.91 31.76
C ILE A 13 -18.64 3.38 30.31
N LYS A 14 -19.39 4.46 30.03
CA LYS A 14 -19.46 5.04 28.67
C LYS A 14 -18.10 5.48 28.15
N LYS A 15 -17.26 6.10 29.00
CA LYS A 15 -15.89 6.48 28.64
C LYS A 15 -14.99 5.27 28.36
N GLY A 16 -15.10 4.22 29.18
CA GLY A 16 -14.37 2.97 28.97
C GLY A 16 -14.72 2.30 27.65
N TRP A 17 -16.01 2.22 27.32
CA TRP A 17 -16.46 1.72 26.01
C TRP A 17 -15.97 2.57 24.84
N LYS A 18 -15.99 3.90 24.97
CA LYS A 18 -15.44 4.79 23.95
C LYS A 18 -13.96 4.50 23.70
N LEU A 19 -13.16 4.41 24.77
CA LEU A 19 -11.73 4.10 24.66
C LEU A 19 -11.50 2.72 24.03
N LYS A 20 -12.25 1.69 24.46
CA LYS A 20 -12.13 0.35 23.89
C LYS A 20 -12.47 0.32 22.39
N ASN A 21 -13.45 1.08 21.96
CA ASN A 21 -13.80 1.20 20.54
C ASN A 21 -12.69 1.91 19.74
N GLU A 22 -12.08 2.95 20.31
CA GLU A 22 -10.92 3.63 19.70
C GLU A 22 -9.71 2.70 19.61
N GLU A 23 -9.41 1.94 20.66
CA GLU A 23 -8.36 0.92 20.63
C GLU A 23 -8.61 -0.11 19.53
N ASN A 24 -9.84 -0.60 19.40
CA ASN A 24 -10.18 -1.53 18.34
C ASN A 24 -10.04 -0.89 16.95
N LYS A 25 -10.46 0.36 16.74
CA LYS A 25 -10.23 1.07 15.47
C LYS A 25 -8.76 1.14 15.10
N ALA A 26 -7.91 1.40 16.10
CA ALA A 26 -6.48 1.44 15.90
C ALA A 26 -5.88 0.07 15.53
N THR A 27 -6.59 -1.05 15.68
CA THR A 27 -6.05 -2.36 15.26
C THR A 27 -6.40 -2.74 13.82
N TYR A 28 -7.30 -2.02 13.14
CA TYR A 28 -7.74 -2.37 11.79
C TYR A 28 -7.75 -1.20 10.80
N ILE A 29 -7.25 -0.01 11.18
CA ILE A 29 -7.20 1.15 10.28
C ILE A 29 -6.34 0.88 9.04
N ASP A 30 -5.29 0.09 9.19
CA ASP A 30 -4.42 -0.42 8.13
C ASP A 30 -5.16 -1.36 7.18
N GLU A 31 -6.05 -2.23 7.68
CA GLU A 31 -6.90 -3.07 6.83
C GLU A 31 -7.86 -2.22 5.99
N VAL A 32 -8.43 -1.16 6.57
CA VAL A 32 -9.27 -0.19 5.82
C VAL A 32 -8.44 0.49 4.72
N PHE A 33 -7.19 0.85 5.02
CA PHE A 33 -6.29 1.45 4.05
C PHE A 33 -5.91 0.51 2.90
N LEU A 34 -5.61 -0.75 3.20
CA LEU A 34 -5.34 -1.76 2.18
C LEU A 34 -6.56 -2.00 1.29
N GLY A 35 -7.76 -2.08 1.89
CA GLY A 35 -9.02 -2.14 1.16
C GLY A 35 -9.18 -0.95 0.21
N ALA A 36 -8.87 0.25 0.66
CA ALA A 36 -8.92 1.46 -0.15
C ALA A 36 -7.94 1.44 -1.33
N ILE A 37 -6.71 0.94 -1.13
CA ILE A 37 -5.72 0.77 -2.21
C ILE A 37 -6.24 -0.25 -3.25
N ILE A 38 -6.77 -1.39 -2.81
CA ILE A 38 -7.34 -2.41 -3.71
C ILE A 38 -8.47 -1.79 -4.54
N THR A 39 -9.41 -1.10 -3.89
CA THR A 39 -10.54 -0.44 -4.56
C THR A 39 -10.06 0.61 -5.57
N THR A 40 -9.08 1.43 -5.19
CA THR A 40 -8.46 2.43 -6.07
C THR A 40 -7.93 1.78 -7.35
N LEU A 41 -7.22 0.65 -7.25
CA LEU A 41 -6.68 -0.03 -8.42
C LEU A 41 -7.77 -0.67 -9.28
N THR A 42 -8.78 -1.29 -8.65
CA THR A 42 -9.89 -1.90 -9.39
C THR A 42 -10.74 -0.87 -10.12
N ASP A 43 -10.98 0.30 -9.52
CA ASP A 43 -11.71 1.40 -10.15
C ASP A 43 -10.93 2.00 -11.34
N ASN A 44 -9.59 1.88 -11.32
CA ASN A 44 -8.71 2.26 -12.42
C ASN A 44 -8.51 1.14 -13.47
N GLY A 45 -9.38 0.14 -13.50
CA GLY A 45 -9.42 -0.89 -14.56
C GLY A 45 -8.46 -2.07 -14.36
N TYR A 46 -7.78 -2.15 -13.22
CA TYR A 46 -6.93 -3.30 -12.90
C TYR A 46 -7.74 -4.44 -12.29
N VAL A 47 -7.38 -5.67 -12.62
CA VAL A 47 -7.97 -6.89 -12.03
C VAL A 47 -7.00 -7.45 -11.00
N LEU A 48 -7.49 -7.76 -9.79
CA LEU A 48 -6.70 -8.43 -8.75
C LEU A 48 -6.46 -9.89 -9.15
N MET A 49 -5.18 -10.26 -9.33
CA MET A 49 -4.73 -11.57 -9.78
C MET A 49 -4.28 -12.48 -8.64
N ASP A 50 -3.65 -11.90 -7.62
CA ASP A 50 -3.10 -12.64 -6.49
C ASP A 50 -3.13 -11.80 -5.22
N ILE A 51 -3.32 -12.47 -4.09
CA ILE A 51 -3.36 -11.88 -2.76
C ILE A 51 -2.76 -12.85 -1.74
N ALA A 52 -1.80 -12.38 -0.96
CA ALA A 52 -1.27 -13.10 0.19
C ALA A 52 -1.14 -12.17 1.39
N SER A 53 -1.45 -12.66 2.58
CA SER A 53 -1.37 -11.90 3.83
C SER A 53 -1.00 -12.82 4.99
N ASN A 54 -0.15 -12.34 5.89
CA ASN A 54 0.13 -13.01 7.17
C ASN A 54 -0.24 -12.16 8.39
N GLY A 55 -1.02 -11.10 8.19
CA GLY A 55 -1.43 -10.14 9.22
C GLY A 55 -0.54 -8.90 9.33
N ASN A 56 0.77 -9.02 9.07
CA ASN A 56 1.67 -7.86 9.06
C ASN A 56 2.19 -7.54 7.65
N PHE A 57 2.40 -8.57 6.83
CA PHE A 57 2.89 -8.46 5.47
C PHE A 57 1.79 -8.83 4.50
N HIS A 58 1.60 -7.98 3.50
CA HIS A 58 0.57 -8.13 2.47
C HIS A 58 1.21 -8.04 1.09
N TYR A 59 0.78 -8.91 0.21
CA TYR A 59 1.15 -8.93 -1.19
C TYR A 59 -0.12 -8.87 -2.03
N PHE A 60 -0.11 -8.00 -3.03
CA PHE A 60 -1.17 -7.91 -4.03
C PHE A 60 -0.54 -7.82 -5.40
N MET A 61 -1.13 -8.54 -6.37
CA MET A 61 -0.77 -8.42 -7.77
C MET A 61 -2.00 -8.11 -8.59
N PHE A 62 -1.90 -7.10 -9.45
CA PHE A 62 -2.97 -6.68 -10.33
C PHE A 62 -2.50 -6.67 -11.78
N GLU A 63 -3.44 -6.84 -12.71
CA GLU A 63 -3.18 -6.78 -14.15
C GLU A 63 -4.24 -5.95 -14.87
N HIS A 64 -3.81 -5.05 -15.75
CA HIS A 64 -4.70 -4.33 -16.64
C HIS A 64 -4.86 -5.13 -17.93
N LEU A 65 -6.05 -5.69 -18.17
CA LEU A 65 -6.26 -6.72 -19.20
C LEU A 65 -6.07 -6.24 -20.64
N GLU A 66 -6.25 -4.94 -20.91
CA GLU A 66 -6.07 -4.39 -22.25
C GLU A 66 -4.58 -4.16 -22.59
N SER A 67 -3.81 -3.63 -21.64
CA SER A 67 -2.39 -3.29 -21.86
C SER A 67 -1.43 -4.40 -21.45
N TRP A 68 -1.89 -5.35 -20.62
CA TRP A 68 -1.07 -6.33 -19.94
C TRP A 68 0.00 -5.70 -19.06
N ASP A 69 -0.29 -4.54 -18.46
CA ASP A 69 0.57 -3.97 -17.44
C ASP A 69 0.22 -4.56 -16.08
N ARG A 70 1.23 -4.72 -15.23
CA ARG A 70 1.07 -5.25 -13.88
C ARG A 70 1.42 -4.23 -12.82
N ILE A 71 0.69 -4.30 -11.72
CA ILE A 71 1.06 -3.63 -10.47
C ILE A 71 1.29 -4.72 -9.43
N LYS A 72 2.42 -4.64 -8.72
CA LYS A 72 2.62 -5.41 -7.49
C LYS A 72 2.71 -4.45 -6.33
N ILE A 73 2.13 -4.84 -5.21
CA ILE A 73 2.22 -4.12 -3.95
C ILE A 73 2.70 -5.08 -2.90
N VAL A 74 3.80 -4.71 -2.23
CA VAL A 74 4.26 -5.37 -1.00
C VAL A 74 4.13 -4.36 0.13
N ALA A 75 3.26 -4.63 1.09
CA ALA A 75 3.02 -3.75 2.22
C ALA A 75 3.38 -4.44 3.54
N GLU A 76 4.02 -3.69 4.44
CA GLU A 76 4.24 -4.06 5.83
C GLU A 76 3.52 -3.06 6.73
N VAL A 77 2.60 -3.60 7.54
CA VAL A 77 1.92 -2.86 8.60
C VAL A 77 2.90 -2.67 9.74
N LEU A 78 3.24 -1.41 10.03
CA LEU A 78 4.04 -1.11 11.21
C LEU A 78 3.16 -1.12 12.46
N PRO A 79 3.57 -1.80 13.54
CA PRO A 79 2.83 -1.78 14.80
C PRO A 79 2.56 -0.35 15.27
N HIS A 80 1.32 -0.10 15.68
CA HIS A 80 0.89 1.20 16.18
C HIS A 80 -0.08 1.03 17.36
N SER A 81 0.11 1.85 18.39
CA SER A 81 -0.83 2.00 19.48
C SER A 81 -1.87 3.07 19.16
N LEU A 82 -2.98 3.12 19.91
CA LEU A 82 -3.94 4.22 19.82
C LEU A 82 -3.27 5.60 19.96
N THR A 83 -2.24 5.70 20.82
CA THR A 83 -1.45 6.92 20.98
C THR A 83 -0.70 7.27 19.70
N ASP A 84 -0.07 6.29 19.05
CA ASP A 84 0.66 6.52 17.80
C ASP A 84 -0.29 7.01 16.70
N VAL A 85 -1.45 6.36 16.53
CA VAL A 85 -2.46 6.75 15.54
C VAL A 85 -2.97 8.17 15.76
N LYS A 86 -3.12 8.60 17.02
CA LYS A 86 -3.64 9.94 17.36
C LYS A 86 -2.59 11.05 17.33
N VAL A 87 -1.31 10.74 17.57
CA VAL A 87 -0.24 11.75 17.69
C VAL A 87 0.54 11.91 16.39
N ILE A 88 0.90 10.81 15.75
CA ILE A 88 1.73 10.80 14.53
C ILE A 88 0.90 10.32 13.34
N GLY A 89 0.07 9.30 13.55
CA GLY A 89 -0.66 8.55 12.55
C GLY A 89 -0.12 7.13 12.37
N ALA A 90 -0.99 6.21 11.94
CA ALA A 90 -0.61 4.87 11.55
C ALA A 90 0.23 4.91 10.26
N ARG A 91 1.25 4.06 10.17
CA ARG A 91 2.24 4.08 9.08
C ARG A 91 2.28 2.73 8.41
N MET A 92 2.45 2.75 7.09
CA MET A 92 2.66 1.56 6.29
C MET A 92 3.94 1.72 5.49
N PHE A 93 4.82 0.74 5.56
CA PHE A 93 5.87 0.58 4.57
C PHE A 93 5.27 -0.09 3.35
N ILE A 94 5.41 0.51 2.17
CA ILE A 94 4.80 -0.02 0.95
C ILE A 94 5.77 0.10 -0.20
N GLU A 95 5.97 -1.00 -0.91
CA GLU A 95 6.64 -1.03 -2.19
C GLU A 95 5.62 -1.15 -3.31
N PHE A 96 5.62 -0.15 -4.18
CA PHE A 96 4.88 -0.18 -5.43
C PHE A 96 5.78 -0.66 -6.56
N SER A 97 5.28 -1.61 -7.33
CA SER A 97 5.91 -2.13 -8.52
C SER A 97 5.03 -1.83 -9.72
N TYR A 98 5.61 -1.34 -10.81
CA TYR A 98 4.95 -1.30 -12.12
C TYR A 98 5.72 -2.18 -13.09
N GLY A 99 5.00 -3.06 -13.77
CA GLY A 99 5.57 -4.05 -14.67
C GLY A 99 4.89 -4.06 -16.03
N VAL A 100 5.69 -4.44 -17.03
CA VAL A 100 5.24 -4.57 -18.42
C VAL A 100 5.67 -5.92 -18.96
N MET A 101 4.78 -6.55 -19.72
CA MET A 101 5.09 -7.81 -20.38
C MET A 101 6.23 -7.61 -21.39
N ILE A 102 7.22 -8.50 -21.35
CA ILE A 102 8.31 -8.51 -22.32
C ILE A 102 7.82 -9.23 -23.57
N LYS A 103 7.90 -8.52 -24.70
CA LYS A 103 7.73 -9.11 -26.03
C LYS A 103 9.12 -9.27 -26.64
N GLY A 104 9.67 -10.48 -26.59
CA GLY A 104 10.95 -10.81 -27.23
C GLY A 104 12.09 -11.15 -26.26
N ILE A 105 13.25 -10.54 -26.49
CA ILE A 105 14.51 -10.94 -25.86
C ILE A 105 14.51 -10.58 -24.36
N PRO A 106 14.88 -11.50 -23.46
CA PRO A 106 14.92 -11.25 -22.02
C PRO A 106 15.78 -10.02 -21.65
N PRO A 107 15.34 -9.18 -20.70
CA PRO A 107 16.07 -7.99 -20.30
C PRO A 107 17.44 -8.31 -19.69
N SER A 108 17.64 -9.52 -19.18
CA SER A 108 18.94 -10.00 -18.70
C SER A 108 20.06 -9.89 -19.75
N LEU A 109 19.73 -9.90 -21.05
CA LEU A 109 20.68 -9.71 -22.14
C LEU A 109 21.08 -8.25 -22.38
N PHE A 110 20.34 -7.29 -21.82
CA PHE A 110 20.60 -5.84 -21.95
C PHE A 110 21.23 -5.22 -20.69
N GLY A 111 21.72 -6.06 -19.76
CA GLY A 111 22.38 -5.58 -18.53
C GLY A 111 21.42 -5.17 -17.40
N LEU A 112 20.10 -5.33 -17.59
CA LEU A 112 19.11 -5.17 -16.51
C LEU A 112 19.35 -6.14 -15.34
N GLY A 113 20.00 -7.28 -15.58
CA GLY A 113 20.43 -8.17 -14.49
C GLY A 113 21.42 -7.51 -13.52
N LEU A 114 22.39 -6.75 -14.04
CA LEU A 114 23.36 -6.02 -13.22
C LEU A 114 22.70 -4.82 -12.53
N LYS A 115 21.82 -4.09 -13.24
CA LYS A 115 21.02 -3.00 -12.64
C LYS A 115 20.14 -3.51 -11.50
N GLY A 116 19.45 -4.63 -11.71
CA GLY A 116 18.63 -5.30 -10.70
C GLY A 116 19.46 -5.64 -9.46
N TYR A 117 20.59 -6.32 -9.65
CA TYR A 117 21.50 -6.67 -8.55
C TYR A 117 22.01 -5.46 -7.76
N LEU A 118 22.52 -4.43 -8.45
CA LEU A 118 23.03 -3.22 -7.80
C LEU A 118 21.92 -2.43 -7.10
N SER A 119 20.74 -2.35 -7.71
CA SER A 119 19.59 -1.65 -7.13
C SER A 119 19.07 -2.33 -5.86
N GLN A 120 19.15 -3.66 -5.77
CA GLN A 120 18.81 -4.40 -4.55
C GLN A 120 19.79 -4.11 -3.42
N MET A 121 21.09 -3.99 -3.72
CA MET A 121 22.11 -3.69 -2.72
C MET A 121 22.03 -2.27 -2.15
N LEU A 122 21.58 -1.31 -2.97
CA LEU A 122 21.43 0.10 -2.59
C LEU A 122 19.99 0.46 -2.16
N SER A 123 19.16 -0.56 -1.97
CA SER A 123 17.73 -0.42 -1.72
C SER A 123 17.46 0.38 -0.45
N ASN A 124 16.85 1.55 -0.62
CA ASN A 124 16.29 2.36 0.44
C ASN A 124 14.97 3.00 -0.04
N ILE A 125 14.27 3.69 0.84
CA ILE A 125 13.08 4.47 0.49
C ILE A 125 13.41 5.44 -0.65
N GLY A 126 12.54 5.48 -1.66
CA GLY A 126 12.71 6.30 -2.86
C GLY A 126 13.73 5.77 -3.88
N SER A 127 14.44 4.68 -3.59
CA SER A 127 15.30 4.04 -4.59
C SER A 127 14.45 3.20 -5.57
N ILE A 128 14.79 3.28 -6.86
CA ILE A 128 14.13 2.47 -7.88
C ILE A 128 14.92 1.18 -8.10
N ARG A 129 14.21 0.05 -8.00
CA ARG A 129 14.75 -1.29 -8.20
C ARG A 129 14.23 -1.92 -9.47
N TYR A 130 15.04 -2.73 -10.12
CA TYR A 130 14.64 -3.51 -11.29
C TYR A 130 14.50 -4.98 -10.94
N GLU A 131 13.42 -5.59 -11.42
CA GLU A 131 13.14 -7.01 -11.22
C GLU A 131 12.62 -7.62 -12.52
N TYR A 132 12.98 -8.87 -12.78
CA TYR A 132 12.49 -9.65 -13.90
C TYR A 132 11.97 -10.99 -13.38
N ASP A 133 10.71 -11.32 -13.67
CA ASP A 133 10.04 -12.54 -13.17
C ASP A 133 9.93 -13.67 -14.21
N GLY A 134 10.56 -13.49 -15.39
CA GLY A 134 10.45 -14.42 -16.51
C GLY A 134 9.50 -13.97 -17.62
N TYR A 135 8.50 -13.14 -17.32
CA TYR A 135 7.54 -12.64 -18.31
C TYR A 135 7.40 -11.12 -18.30
N TYR A 136 7.64 -10.49 -17.15
CA TYR A 136 7.49 -9.06 -16.92
C TYR A 136 8.79 -8.45 -16.42
N THR A 137 9.09 -7.24 -16.90
CA THR A 137 10.08 -6.36 -16.26
C THR A 137 9.34 -5.42 -15.33
N PHE A 138 9.77 -5.34 -14.08
CA PHE A 138 9.25 -4.42 -13.08
C PHE A 138 10.25 -3.34 -12.72
N VAL A 139 9.71 -2.17 -12.39
CA VAL A 139 10.39 -1.15 -11.59
C VAL A 139 9.64 -1.00 -10.27
N ASN A 140 10.39 -1.05 -9.18
CA ASN A 140 9.87 -1.05 -7.83
C ASN A 140 10.36 0.17 -7.07
N CYS A 141 9.53 0.78 -6.24
CA CYS A 141 9.91 1.88 -5.36
C CYS A 141 9.19 1.74 -4.02
N ALA A 142 9.98 1.70 -2.95
CA ALA A 142 9.48 1.63 -1.58
C ALA A 142 9.33 3.02 -0.96
N THR A 143 8.27 3.21 -0.17
CA THR A 143 7.99 4.43 0.58
C THR A 143 7.28 4.16 1.90
N TYR A 144 7.18 5.17 2.75
CA TYR A 144 6.23 5.20 3.86
C TYR A 144 5.02 6.04 3.47
N LEU A 145 3.84 5.50 3.73
CA LEU A 145 2.58 6.26 3.70
C LEU A 145 2.04 6.39 5.12
N LEU A 146 1.54 7.59 5.44
CA LEU A 146 0.79 7.83 6.66
C LEU A 146 -0.68 7.52 6.37
N ILE A 147 -1.24 6.51 7.01
CA ILE A 147 -2.62 6.07 6.77
C ILE A 147 -3.60 7.21 7.09
N ASN A 148 -3.33 7.97 8.16
CA ASN A 148 -4.13 9.12 8.58
C ASN A 148 -4.13 10.27 7.55
N ASP A 149 -3.22 10.28 6.58
CA ASP A 149 -3.29 11.24 5.47
C ASP A 149 -4.45 10.94 4.51
N TYR A 150 -4.98 9.70 4.52
CA TYR A 150 -6.02 9.21 3.62
C TYR A 150 -7.29 8.78 4.36
N ILE A 151 -7.21 8.51 5.67
CA ILE A 151 -8.33 8.00 6.46
C ILE A 151 -8.52 8.83 7.72
N ASP A 152 -9.72 9.37 7.88
CA ASP A 152 -10.12 9.97 9.15
C ASP A 152 -10.31 8.89 10.22
N PHE A 153 -9.53 8.94 11.30
CA PHE A 153 -9.54 7.89 12.33
C PHE A 153 -10.89 7.77 13.05
N ASP A 154 -11.58 8.89 13.29
CA ASP A 154 -12.79 8.91 14.09
C ASP A 154 -13.99 8.32 13.33
N THR A 155 -14.06 8.55 12.02
CA THR A 155 -15.17 8.13 11.16
C THR A 155 -14.83 6.96 10.23
N LEU A 156 -13.54 6.68 10.03
CA LEU A 156 -13.00 5.76 9.02
C LEU A 156 -13.38 6.12 7.58
N THR A 157 -13.71 7.40 7.34
CA THR A 157 -13.95 7.89 5.99
C THR A 157 -12.64 8.01 5.23
N ILE A 158 -12.63 7.51 4.00
CA ILE A 158 -11.47 7.55 3.10
C ILE A 158 -11.55 8.81 2.23
N ASP A 159 -10.45 9.56 2.16
CA ASP A 159 -10.22 10.61 1.16
C ASP A 159 -9.82 9.95 -0.18
N TRP A 160 -10.84 9.50 -0.91
CA TRP A 160 -10.67 8.82 -2.19
C TRP A 160 -9.99 9.68 -3.25
N GLU A 161 -10.22 11.00 -3.24
CA GLU A 161 -9.61 11.90 -4.22
C GLU A 161 -8.10 11.95 -4.01
N LYS A 162 -7.65 12.17 -2.76
CA LYS A 162 -6.24 12.19 -2.43
C LYS A 162 -5.57 10.83 -2.65
N LEU A 163 -6.22 9.75 -2.23
CA LEU A 163 -5.68 8.40 -2.42
C LEU A 163 -5.53 8.07 -3.91
N ASN A 164 -6.56 8.31 -4.73
CA ASN A 164 -6.50 8.10 -6.17
C ASN A 164 -5.39 8.93 -6.82
N ASN A 165 -5.27 10.21 -6.46
CA ASN A 165 -4.25 11.10 -7.01
C ASN A 165 -2.83 10.61 -6.69
N ASP A 166 -2.56 10.24 -5.44
CA ASP A 166 -1.23 9.80 -5.01
C ASP A 166 -0.86 8.43 -5.61
N ILE A 167 -1.78 7.46 -5.60
CA ILE A 167 -1.55 6.14 -6.19
C ILE A 167 -1.30 6.26 -7.70
N ASN A 168 -2.12 7.05 -8.42
CA ASN A 168 -1.92 7.28 -9.85
C ASN A 168 -0.62 8.03 -10.14
N ALA A 169 -0.21 8.97 -9.29
CA ALA A 169 1.07 9.66 -9.43
C ALA A 169 2.26 8.69 -9.28
N ILE A 170 2.20 7.77 -8.31
CA ILE A 170 3.22 6.72 -8.11
C ILE A 170 3.29 5.81 -9.34
N ILE A 171 2.17 5.22 -9.75
CA ILE A 171 2.10 4.28 -10.89
C ILE A 171 2.57 4.97 -12.17
N SER A 172 2.07 6.18 -12.46
CA SER A 172 2.45 6.93 -13.66
C SER A 172 3.93 7.28 -13.66
N SER A 173 4.52 7.56 -12.50
CA SER A 173 5.96 7.86 -12.38
C SER A 173 6.80 6.62 -12.66
N LEU A 174 6.41 5.46 -12.11
CA LEU A 174 7.07 4.18 -12.37
C LEU A 174 6.93 3.76 -13.83
N ALA A 175 5.74 3.91 -14.43
CA ALA A 175 5.50 3.62 -15.84
C ALA A 175 6.39 4.47 -16.76
N LYS A 176 6.45 5.79 -16.53
CA LYS A 176 7.34 6.71 -17.27
C LYS A 176 8.81 6.33 -17.13
N TYR A 177 9.23 5.98 -15.90
CA TYR A 177 10.60 5.57 -15.65
C TYR A 177 10.97 4.33 -16.47
N LEU A 178 10.09 3.32 -16.49
CA LEU A 178 10.28 2.11 -17.28
C LEU A 178 10.27 2.39 -18.79
N GLU A 179 9.40 3.28 -19.28
CA GLU A 179 9.33 3.66 -20.70
C GLU A 179 10.61 4.35 -21.18
N ILE A 180 11.16 5.27 -20.40
CA ILE A 180 12.43 5.96 -20.73
C ILE A 180 13.55 4.94 -20.86
N HIS A 181 13.65 4.00 -19.92
CA HIS A 181 14.72 3.01 -19.90
C HIS A 181 14.57 1.92 -20.97
N LYS A 182 13.35 1.67 -21.47
CA LYS A 182 13.13 0.86 -22.67
C LYS A 182 13.67 1.47 -23.96
N LYS A 183 13.72 2.81 -24.06
CA LYS A 183 14.14 3.52 -25.29
C LYS A 183 15.65 3.76 -25.37
N VAL A 184 16.35 3.63 -24.24
CA VAL A 184 17.79 3.88 -24.12
C VAL A 184 18.61 2.59 -24.35
N GLU A 185 17.95 1.44 -24.46
CA GLU A 185 18.53 0.11 -24.67
C GLU A 185 18.01 -0.51 -25.97
#